data_AF-A0A1Y4F9M5-F1
#
_entry.id   AF-A0A1Y4F9M5-F1
#
_cell.length_a   1.000
_cell.length_b   1.000
_cell.length_c   1.000
_cell.angle_alpha   90.00
_cell.angle_beta   90.00
_cell.angle_gamma   90.00
#
_symmetry.space_group_name_H-M   'P 1'
#
loop_
_entity.id
_entity.type
_entity.pdbx_description
1 polymer ?
#
loop_
_entity_poly.entity_id
_entity_poly.type
_entity_poly.pdbx_seq_one_letter_code
_entity_poly.pdbx_strand_id
1 'polypeptide(L)'
;MIVKELIEQCPVETVVSEVLTLCCVDENEQTSVRGSYTAFVENLKKRQAVETEHLLLGIKDIEETKEKIEILLYACKDLHRFLSGDPPRIDVAELDAFSPEDMEQLLERVDLPKENRFEFSPWNEVLGYKLDSQNLNDIGSLKFAAAIVYEMTFWGFTEEEAEAERKRLQEAVGESMLLQNYSLEKEEKHSLREVLKKRLLAVAAIEKYGTNTNCF
;
A
#
# COMPACT_ATOMS: atom_id res chain seq x y z
N MET A 1 6.26 2.01 15.32
CA MET A 1 5.07 2.87 15.20
C MET A 1 3.99 2.07 14.49
N ILE A 2 2.71 2.37 14.72
CA ILE A 2 1.59 1.81 13.94
C ILE A 2 0.83 2.90 13.19
N VAL A 3 0.00 2.51 12.22
CA VAL A 3 -0.81 3.45 11.42
C VAL A 3 -1.67 4.36 12.30
N LYS A 4 -2.25 3.83 13.37
CA LYS A 4 -3.04 4.62 14.33
C LYS A 4 -2.29 5.84 14.86
N GLU A 5 -1.05 5.64 15.31
CA GLU A 5 -0.20 6.70 15.85
C GLU A 5 0.12 7.75 14.78
N LEU A 6 0.40 7.31 13.55
CA LEU A 6 0.64 8.19 12.40
C LEU A 6 -0.59 9.06 12.11
N ILE A 7 -1.77 8.46 11.97
CA ILE A 7 -3.02 9.18 11.68
C ILE A 7 -3.35 10.18 12.79
N GLU A 8 -3.11 9.83 14.06
CA GLU A 8 -3.33 10.75 15.18
C GLU A 8 -2.40 11.97 15.15
N GLN A 9 -1.12 11.78 14.81
CA GLN A 9 -0.11 12.83 14.72
C GLN A 9 -0.35 13.81 13.57
N CYS A 10 -0.90 13.36 12.45
CA CYS A 10 -1.13 14.22 11.30
C CYS A 10 -2.42 15.08 11.46
N PRO A 11 -2.38 16.39 11.16
CA PRO A 11 -3.60 17.21 11.13
C PRO A 11 -4.57 16.72 10.05
N VAL A 12 -5.86 16.61 10.38
CA VAL A 12 -6.90 16.09 9.48
C VAL A 12 -6.92 16.85 8.16
N GLU A 13 -7.00 18.18 8.21
CA GLU A 13 -7.05 19.03 7.02
C GLU A 13 -5.84 18.86 6.09
N THR A 14 -4.67 18.58 6.65
CA THR A 14 -3.45 18.38 5.85
C THR A 14 -3.45 17.01 5.20
N VAL A 15 -3.85 15.95 5.91
CA VAL A 15 -4.01 14.61 5.32
C VAL A 15 -5.05 14.64 4.20
N VAL A 16 -6.22 15.22 4.45
CA VAL A 16 -7.30 15.31 3.44
C VAL A 16 -6.86 16.09 2.21
N SER A 17 -6.14 17.21 2.41
CA SER A 17 -5.63 17.98 1.27
C SER A 17 -4.63 17.18 0.44
N GLU A 18 -3.77 16.39 1.07
CA GLU A 18 -2.82 15.50 0.38
C GLU A 18 -3.56 14.35 -0.34
N VAL A 19 -4.56 13.72 0.30
CA VAL A 19 -5.42 12.69 -0.34
C VAL A 19 -6.09 13.26 -1.59
N LEU A 20 -6.60 14.49 -1.52
CA LEU A 20 -7.23 15.14 -2.67
C LEU A 20 -6.26 15.45 -3.81
N THR A 21 -4.94 15.50 -3.57
CA THR A 21 -3.97 15.56 -4.68
C THR A 21 -3.82 14.22 -5.41
N LEU A 22 -4.10 13.11 -4.72
CA LEU A 22 -4.12 11.76 -5.29
C LEU A 22 -5.44 11.47 -6.01
N CYS A 23 -6.54 12.04 -5.49
CA CYS A 23 -7.83 11.97 -6.13
C CYS A 23 -7.88 12.94 -7.33
N CYS A 24 -8.02 12.44 -8.55
CA CYS A 24 -8.34 13.27 -9.71
C CYS A 24 -9.81 13.76 -9.68
N VAL A 25 -10.19 14.50 -8.62
CA VAL A 25 -11.58 14.92 -8.38
C VAL A 25 -11.94 16.13 -9.24
N ASP A 26 -13.11 16.06 -9.86
CA ASP A 26 -13.71 17.21 -10.54
C ASP A 26 -13.92 18.38 -9.57
N GLU A 27 -13.63 19.61 -10.02
CA GLU A 27 -13.73 20.83 -9.20
C GLU A 27 -15.10 20.99 -8.51
N ASN A 28 -16.16 20.54 -9.17
CA ASN A 28 -17.54 20.61 -8.67
C ASN A 28 -17.80 19.67 -7.48
N GLU A 29 -17.03 18.58 -7.35
CA GLU A 29 -17.22 17.57 -6.30
C GLU A 29 -16.21 17.71 -5.16
N GLN A 30 -15.14 18.51 -5.35
CA GLN A 30 -14.06 18.67 -4.37
C GLN A 30 -14.55 19.02 -2.96
N THR A 31 -15.58 19.86 -2.83
CA THR A 31 -16.12 20.23 -1.52
C THR A 31 -16.78 19.04 -0.81
N SER A 32 -17.57 18.26 -1.56
CA SER A 32 -18.25 17.07 -1.03
C SER A 32 -17.23 15.99 -0.67
N VAL A 33 -16.30 15.68 -1.58
CA VAL A 33 -15.26 14.67 -1.39
C VAL A 33 -14.35 15.03 -0.21
N ARG A 34 -13.98 16.31 -0.08
CA ARG A 34 -13.26 16.82 1.11
C ARG A 34 -14.04 16.53 2.39
N GLY A 35 -15.33 16.87 2.43
CA GLY A 35 -16.18 16.61 3.60
C GLY A 35 -16.21 15.13 3.99
N SER A 36 -16.33 14.23 3.01
CA SER A 36 -16.31 12.78 3.24
C SER A 36 -14.97 12.30 3.81
N TYR A 37 -13.83 12.72 3.24
CA TYR A 37 -12.52 12.33 3.75
C TYR A 37 -12.22 12.95 5.12
N THR A 38 -12.63 14.20 5.38
CA THR A 38 -12.51 14.80 6.71
C THR A 38 -13.25 13.99 7.76
N ALA A 39 -14.53 13.67 7.50
CA ALA A 39 -15.33 12.85 8.41
C ALA A 39 -14.73 11.44 8.59
N PHE A 40 -14.19 10.86 7.52
CA PHE A 40 -13.56 9.54 7.55
C PHE A 40 -12.28 9.54 8.41
N VAL A 41 -11.36 10.47 8.19
CA VAL A 41 -10.12 10.57 8.98
C VAL A 41 -10.43 10.87 10.45
N GLU A 42 -11.41 11.72 10.74
CA GLU A 42 -11.89 11.94 12.11
C GLU A 42 -12.46 10.66 12.74
N ASN A 43 -13.17 9.85 11.96
CA ASN A 43 -13.69 8.56 12.42
C ASN A 43 -12.53 7.60 12.76
N LEU A 44 -11.53 7.48 11.89
CA LEU A 44 -10.33 6.68 12.14
C LEU A 44 -9.60 7.10 13.42
N LYS A 45 -9.52 8.40 13.71
CA LYS A 45 -8.92 8.91 14.96
C LYS A 45 -9.69 8.51 16.22
N LYS A 46 -10.98 8.17 16.13
CA LYS A 46 -11.79 7.73 17.29
C LYS A 46 -11.71 6.21 17.53
N ARG A 47 -11.20 5.46 16.55
CA ARG A 47 -11.13 3.99 16.59
C ARG A 47 -9.91 3.49 17.35
N GLN A 48 -10.04 2.28 17.90
CA GLN A 48 -8.93 1.53 18.45
C GLN A 48 -8.29 0.66 17.37
N ALA A 49 -6.96 0.59 17.40
CA ALA A 49 -6.20 -0.34 16.59
C ALA A 49 -6.32 -1.76 17.15
N VAL A 50 -6.35 -2.74 16.26
CA VAL A 50 -6.15 -4.16 16.60
C VAL A 50 -4.69 -4.50 16.35
N GLU A 51 -4.06 -5.27 17.21
CA GLU A 51 -2.68 -5.72 16.98
C GLU A 51 -2.62 -6.66 15.77
N THR A 52 -1.64 -6.44 14.89
CA THR A 52 -1.45 -7.24 13.68
C THR A 52 0.02 -7.60 13.49
N GLU A 53 0.25 -8.69 12.75
CA GLU A 53 1.59 -9.11 12.32
C GLU A 53 1.86 -8.73 10.85
N HIS A 54 1.50 -7.49 10.50
CA HIS A 54 1.74 -6.94 9.17
C HIS A 54 2.50 -5.62 9.23
N LEU A 55 3.33 -5.39 8.22
CA LEU A 55 4.13 -4.19 8.00
C LEU A 55 3.69 -3.52 6.69
N LEU A 56 3.40 -2.23 6.75
CA LEU A 56 3.27 -1.40 5.56
C LEU A 56 4.63 -0.80 5.20
N LEU A 57 5.01 -0.92 3.93
CA LEU A 57 6.20 -0.29 3.36
C LEU A 57 5.78 0.66 2.26
N GLY A 58 6.17 1.92 2.39
CA GLY A 58 6.06 2.91 1.34
C GLY A 58 7.24 2.81 0.37
N ILE A 59 6.94 2.82 -0.92
CA ILE A 59 7.90 2.82 -2.02
C ILE A 59 7.74 4.13 -2.78
N LYS A 60 8.86 4.76 -3.12
CA LYS A 60 8.89 5.90 -4.03
C LYS A 60 9.27 5.42 -5.42
N ASP A 61 8.41 5.69 -6.38
CA ASP A 61 8.78 5.71 -7.77
C ASP A 61 8.90 7.17 -8.23
N ILE A 62 10.10 7.55 -8.66
CA ILE A 62 10.37 8.90 -9.14
C ILE A 62 10.56 8.80 -10.65
N GLU A 63 9.55 9.27 -11.39
CA GLU A 63 9.67 9.54 -12.82
C GLU A 63 9.96 11.03 -13.00
N GLU A 64 10.63 11.41 -14.10
CA GLU A 64 11.25 12.72 -14.42
C GLU A 64 10.67 13.99 -13.74
N THR A 65 9.35 14.07 -13.54
CA THR A 65 8.67 15.19 -12.84
C THR A 65 7.59 14.78 -11.83
N LYS A 66 7.37 13.48 -11.63
CA LYS A 66 6.28 12.94 -10.78
C LYS A 66 6.83 11.92 -9.79
N GLU A 67 6.63 12.23 -8.51
CA GLU A 67 6.82 11.27 -7.43
C GLU A 67 5.51 10.51 -7.22
N LYS A 68 5.54 9.20 -7.42
CA LYS A 68 4.45 8.29 -7.06
C LYS A 68 4.85 7.53 -5.80
N ILE A 69 3.92 7.46 -4.84
CA ILE A 69 4.10 6.67 -3.63
C ILE A 69 3.13 5.51 -3.70
N GLU A 70 3.66 4.30 -3.52
CA GLU A 70 2.87 3.09 -3.37
C GLU A 70 3.08 2.53 -1.97
N ILE A 71 2.02 2.02 -1.35
CA ILE A 71 2.08 1.41 -0.03
C ILE A 71 1.80 -0.08 -0.17
N LEU A 72 2.80 -0.90 0.16
CA LEU A 72 2.68 -2.36 0.07
C LEU A 72 2.54 -2.96 1.46
N LEU A 73 1.61 -3.90 1.62
CA LEU A 73 1.38 -4.61 2.88
C LEU A 73 1.98 -6.02 2.82
N TYR A 74 2.79 -6.35 3.82
CA TYR A 74 3.36 -7.68 3.97
C TYR A 74 3.11 -8.26 5.34
N ALA A 75 2.90 -9.57 5.42
CA ALA A 75 2.94 -10.29 6.69
C ALA A 75 4.40 -10.38 7.17
N CYS A 76 4.65 -10.06 8.45
CA CYS A 76 6.00 -10.09 9.04
C CYS A 76 6.69 -11.45 8.80
N LYS A 77 5.95 -12.56 8.91
CA LYS A 77 6.48 -13.92 8.68
C LYS A 77 7.01 -14.16 7.26
N ASP A 78 6.40 -13.51 6.26
CA ASP A 78 6.76 -13.71 4.86
C ASP A 78 7.95 -12.82 4.49
N LEU A 79 8.02 -11.61 5.06
CA LEU A 79 9.22 -10.77 5.04
C LEU A 79 10.42 -11.49 5.66
N HIS A 80 10.24 -12.10 6.83
CA HIS A 80 11.30 -12.84 7.51
C HIS A 80 11.85 -13.99 6.65
N ARG A 81 10.96 -14.75 6.00
CA ARG A 81 11.36 -15.82 5.07
C ARG A 81 12.14 -15.27 3.88
N PHE A 82 11.65 -14.19 3.27
CA PHE A 82 12.28 -13.58 2.11
C PHE A 82 13.69 -13.03 2.43
N LEU A 83 13.82 -12.28 3.52
CA LEU A 83 15.10 -11.70 3.96
C LEU A 83 16.13 -12.76 4.36
N SER A 84 15.68 -13.92 4.85
CA SER A 84 16.55 -15.06 5.16
C SER A 84 17.04 -15.79 3.90
N GLY A 85 16.42 -15.56 2.73
CA GLY A 85 16.67 -16.26 1.48
C GLY A 85 17.71 -15.61 0.56
N ASP A 86 18.42 -14.57 1.00
CA ASP A 86 19.39 -13.78 0.21
C ASP A 86 18.78 -13.21 -1.09
N PRO A 87 17.89 -12.21 -0.98
CA PRO A 87 17.19 -11.67 -2.14
C PRO A 87 18.14 -10.96 -3.12
N PRO A 88 17.78 -10.89 -4.42
CA PRO A 88 18.62 -10.28 -5.44
C PRO A 88 18.79 -8.78 -5.18
N ARG A 89 20.05 -8.32 -5.13
CA ARG A 89 20.42 -6.90 -4.98
C ARG A 89 20.78 -6.32 -6.34
N ILE A 90 19.80 -5.70 -6.98
CA ILE A 90 19.97 -5.05 -8.29
C ILE A 90 19.45 -3.64 -8.17
N ASP A 91 20.28 -2.68 -8.52
CA ASP A 91 19.87 -1.28 -8.55
C ASP A 91 18.92 -1.06 -9.75
N VAL A 92 17.82 -0.39 -9.50
CA VAL A 92 16.85 0.01 -10.53
C VAL A 92 17.51 0.83 -11.63
N ALA A 93 18.55 1.60 -11.31
CA ALA A 93 19.32 2.36 -12.28
C ALA A 93 20.03 1.48 -13.33
N GLU A 94 20.27 0.21 -13.04
CA GLU A 94 20.90 -0.71 -13.98
C GLU A 94 19.94 -1.20 -15.07
N LEU A 95 18.62 -1.05 -14.88
CA LEU A 95 17.59 -1.57 -15.80
C LEU A 95 17.74 -1.08 -17.25
N ASP A 96 18.31 0.11 -17.45
CA ASP A 96 18.51 0.66 -18.80
C ASP A 96 19.55 -0.11 -19.62
N ALA A 97 20.38 -0.93 -18.97
CA ALA A 97 21.39 -1.77 -19.62
C ALA A 97 20.90 -3.21 -19.91
N PHE A 98 19.73 -3.62 -19.39
CA PHE A 98 19.23 -4.99 -19.56
C PHE A 98 18.58 -5.18 -20.93
N SER A 99 18.81 -6.34 -21.57
CA SER A 99 17.98 -6.77 -22.69
C SER A 99 16.60 -7.25 -22.21
N PRO A 100 15.59 -7.34 -23.09
CA PRO A 100 14.30 -7.95 -22.73
C PRO A 100 14.46 -9.36 -22.15
N GLU A 101 15.36 -10.18 -22.70
CA GLU A 101 15.63 -11.54 -22.22
C GLU A 101 16.27 -11.55 -20.82
N ASP A 102 17.17 -10.60 -20.53
CA ASP A 102 17.74 -10.46 -19.20
C ASP A 102 16.67 -10.01 -18.18
N MET A 103 15.73 -9.15 -18.59
CA MET A 103 14.61 -8.72 -17.75
C MET A 103 13.66 -9.87 -17.43
N GLU A 104 13.32 -10.72 -18.40
CA GLU A 104 12.49 -11.91 -18.20
C GLU A 104 13.14 -12.89 -17.21
N GLN A 105 14.42 -13.21 -17.43
CA GLN A 105 15.18 -14.07 -16.51
C GLN A 105 15.23 -13.50 -15.09
N LEU A 106 15.34 -12.18 -14.96
CA LEU A 106 15.36 -11.55 -13.66
C LEU A 106 13.98 -11.57 -12.99
N LEU A 107 12.90 -11.34 -13.74
CA LEU A 107 11.53 -11.43 -13.23
C LEU A 107 11.22 -12.82 -12.65
N GLU A 108 11.75 -13.88 -13.26
CA GLU A 108 11.62 -15.26 -12.76
C GLU A 108 12.39 -15.49 -11.45
N ARG A 109 13.47 -14.74 -11.22
CA ARG A 109 14.33 -14.87 -10.02
C ARG A 109 13.89 -13.98 -8.86
N VAL A 110 13.21 -12.87 -9.13
CA VAL A 110 12.70 -11.95 -8.11
C VAL A 110 11.36 -12.47 -7.58
N ASP A 111 11.44 -13.40 -6.61
CA ASP A 111 10.29 -13.97 -5.90
C ASP A 111 9.98 -13.15 -4.64
N LEU A 112 9.20 -12.08 -4.79
CA LEU A 112 8.78 -11.24 -3.68
C LEU A 112 7.86 -12.01 -2.71
N PRO A 113 7.89 -11.68 -1.41
CA PRO A 113 6.88 -12.19 -0.49
C PRO A 113 5.49 -11.75 -0.97
N LYS A 114 4.48 -12.59 -0.72
CA LYS A 114 3.12 -12.31 -1.15
C LYS A 114 2.65 -10.96 -0.59
N GLU A 115 2.41 -10.01 -1.48
CA GLU A 115 1.78 -8.74 -1.17
C GLU A 115 0.31 -8.99 -0.77
N ASN A 116 -0.12 -8.36 0.31
CA ASN A 116 -1.48 -8.42 0.80
C ASN A 116 -2.19 -7.13 0.40
N ARG A 117 -3.45 -7.22 -0.02
CA ARG A 117 -4.27 -6.03 -0.26
C ARG A 117 -5.06 -5.73 1.01
N PHE A 118 -5.14 -4.46 1.37
CA PHE A 118 -5.83 -4.03 2.59
C PHE A 118 -6.99 -3.06 2.36
N GLU A 119 -7.26 -2.73 1.10
CA GLU A 119 -8.31 -1.80 0.69
C GLU A 119 -9.67 -2.13 1.33
N PHE A 120 -9.98 -3.42 1.47
CA PHE A 120 -11.22 -3.92 2.06
C PHE A 120 -11.09 -4.40 3.51
N SER A 121 -9.89 -4.32 4.11
CA SER A 121 -9.67 -4.75 5.48
C SER A 121 -10.53 -3.93 6.47
N PRO A 122 -10.88 -4.50 7.64
CA PRO A 122 -11.49 -3.74 8.71
C PRO A 122 -10.59 -2.55 9.09
N TRP A 123 -11.17 -1.36 9.25
CA TRP A 123 -10.36 -0.16 9.52
C TRP A 123 -9.54 -0.28 10.81
N ASN A 124 -10.07 -0.97 11.84
CA ASN A 124 -9.35 -1.21 13.09
C ASN A 124 -8.10 -2.09 12.88
N GLU A 125 -8.12 -3.00 11.89
CA GLU A 125 -6.97 -3.80 11.49
C GLU A 125 -5.95 -2.93 10.74
N VAL A 126 -6.40 -2.09 9.81
CA VAL A 126 -5.52 -1.17 9.07
C VAL A 126 -4.78 -0.22 10.02
N LEU A 127 -5.49 0.31 11.02
CA LEU A 127 -4.90 1.14 12.08
C LEU A 127 -3.84 0.39 12.91
N GLY A 128 -3.88 -0.93 12.90
CA GLY A 128 -2.98 -1.84 13.59
C GLY A 128 -1.71 -2.22 12.84
N TYR A 129 -1.60 -1.89 11.54
CA TYR A 129 -0.43 -2.25 10.76
C TYR A 129 0.82 -1.52 11.27
N LYS A 130 1.92 -2.26 11.35
CA LYS A 130 3.24 -1.75 11.76
C LYS A 130 3.79 -0.83 10.66
N LEU A 131 4.56 0.16 11.09
CA LEU A 131 5.32 1.08 10.25
C LEU A 131 6.78 1.10 10.68
N ASP A 132 7.67 1.03 9.72
CA ASP A 132 9.09 1.31 9.96
C ASP A 132 9.33 2.82 10.05
N SER A 133 10.05 3.26 11.07
CA SER A 133 10.27 4.70 11.32
C SER A 133 11.22 5.32 10.30
N GLN A 134 12.20 4.57 9.79
CA GLN A 134 13.09 5.09 8.75
C GLN A 134 12.34 5.20 7.42
N ASN A 135 11.53 4.21 7.06
CA ASN A 135 10.66 4.26 5.88
C ASN A 135 9.69 5.44 5.98
N LEU A 136 9.05 5.65 7.14
CA LEU A 136 8.17 6.78 7.36
C LEU A 136 8.89 8.13 7.17
N ASN A 137 10.13 8.25 7.65
CA ASN A 137 10.93 9.47 7.47
C ASN A 137 11.31 9.70 6.00
N ASP A 138 11.70 8.63 5.30
CA ASP A 138 12.12 8.71 3.90
C ASP A 138 10.94 9.05 2.98
N ILE A 139 9.73 8.54 3.28
CA ILE A 139 8.49 8.88 2.57
C ILE A 139 7.97 10.26 2.96
N GLY A 140 7.94 10.55 4.25
CA GLY A 140 7.26 11.70 4.86
C GLY A 140 5.89 11.32 5.41
N SER A 141 5.64 11.63 6.68
CA SER A 141 4.46 11.20 7.43
C SER A 141 3.13 11.56 6.77
N LEU A 142 3.01 12.79 6.24
CA LEU A 142 1.78 13.24 5.60
C LEU A 142 1.48 12.47 4.32
N LYS A 143 2.48 12.25 3.47
CA LYS A 143 2.32 11.50 2.21
C LYS A 143 1.99 10.04 2.48
N PHE A 144 2.63 9.44 3.48
CA PHE A 144 2.34 8.07 3.90
C PHE A 144 0.91 7.95 4.42
N ALA A 145 0.49 8.83 5.33
CA ALA A 145 -0.86 8.85 5.86
C ALA A 145 -1.91 9.03 4.75
N ALA A 146 -1.68 9.94 3.82
CA ALA A 146 -2.56 10.18 2.69
C ALA A 146 -2.66 8.97 1.77
N ALA A 147 -1.54 8.32 1.44
CA ALA A 147 -1.53 7.13 0.60
C ALA A 147 -2.29 5.96 1.28
N ILE A 148 -2.13 5.74 2.59
CA ILE A 148 -2.94 4.74 3.31
C ILE A 148 -4.43 5.08 3.22
N VAL A 149 -4.82 6.32 3.54
CA VAL A 149 -6.23 6.75 3.54
C VAL A 149 -6.84 6.65 2.14
N TYR A 150 -6.06 6.95 1.10
CA TYR A 150 -6.49 6.85 -0.30
C TYR A 150 -6.78 5.41 -0.73
N GLU A 151 -5.94 4.44 -0.33
CA GLU A 151 -6.14 3.02 -0.65
C GLU A 151 -7.29 2.39 0.15
N MET A 152 -7.62 2.92 1.33
CA MET A 152 -8.73 2.43 2.13
C MET A 152 -10.07 2.70 1.45
N THR A 153 -10.94 1.69 1.41
CA THR A 153 -12.29 1.81 0.85
C THR A 153 -13.35 2.12 1.91
N PHE A 154 -14.59 2.25 1.47
CA PHE A 154 -15.78 2.52 2.28
C PHE A 154 -15.75 3.88 3.00
N TRP A 155 -14.90 4.81 2.55
CA TRP A 155 -14.97 6.19 3.01
C TRP A 155 -16.36 6.75 2.68
N GLY A 156 -17.04 7.30 3.69
CA GLY A 156 -18.45 7.74 3.58
C GLY A 156 -19.50 6.72 3.99
N PHE A 157 -19.11 5.48 4.31
CA PHE A 157 -20.01 4.47 4.89
C PHE A 157 -20.02 4.59 6.41
N THR A 158 -21.15 4.23 7.03
CA THR A 158 -21.19 3.83 8.44
C THR A 158 -20.44 2.51 8.66
N GLU A 159 -20.18 2.14 9.91
CA GLU A 159 -19.49 0.89 10.23
C GLU A 159 -20.33 -0.32 9.82
N GLU A 160 -21.63 -0.26 10.08
CA GLU A 160 -22.59 -1.29 9.72
C GLU A 160 -22.69 -1.46 8.20
N GLU A 161 -22.72 -0.36 7.44
CA GLU A 161 -22.72 -0.40 5.98
C GLU A 161 -21.41 -0.95 5.42
N ALA A 162 -20.27 -0.52 5.96
CA ALA A 162 -18.96 -1.01 5.54
C ALA A 162 -18.84 -2.52 5.80
N GLU A 163 -19.31 -3.00 6.95
CA GLU A 163 -19.27 -4.43 7.28
C GLU A 163 -20.25 -5.27 6.45
N ALA A 164 -21.45 -4.75 6.21
CA ALA A 164 -22.41 -5.40 5.32
C ALA A 164 -21.85 -5.53 3.89
N GLU A 165 -21.21 -4.48 3.38
CA GLU A 165 -20.62 -4.51 2.03
C GLU A 165 -19.38 -5.41 1.98
N ARG A 166 -18.52 -5.42 3.00
CA ARG A 166 -17.42 -6.40 3.11
C ARG A 166 -17.94 -7.82 3.04
N LYS A 167 -18.99 -8.14 3.82
CA LYS A 167 -19.60 -9.47 3.82
C LYS A 167 -20.17 -9.82 2.44
N ARG A 168 -20.86 -8.88 1.79
CA ARG A 168 -21.38 -9.06 0.41
C ARG A 168 -20.25 -9.37 -0.57
N LEU A 169 -19.13 -8.63 -0.50
CA LEU A 169 -17.97 -8.86 -1.35
C LEU A 169 -17.30 -10.21 -1.05
N GLN A 170 -17.17 -10.58 0.22
CA GLN A 170 -16.62 -11.89 0.62
C GLN A 170 -17.50 -13.05 0.15
N GLU A 171 -18.83 -12.93 0.25
CA GLU A 171 -19.78 -13.91 -0.25
C GLU A 171 -19.72 -14.00 -1.78
N ALA A 172 -19.67 -12.85 -2.48
CA ALA A 172 -19.49 -12.81 -3.92
C ALA A 172 -18.14 -13.44 -4.35
N VAL A 173 -17.07 -13.28 -3.58
CA VAL A 173 -15.76 -13.92 -3.82
C VAL A 173 -15.78 -15.41 -3.45
N GLY A 174 -16.52 -15.81 -2.41
CA GLY A 174 -16.72 -17.21 -2.03
C GLY A 174 -17.52 -17.99 -3.07
N GLU A 175 -18.51 -17.36 -3.71
CA GLU A 175 -19.21 -17.89 -4.90
C GLU A 175 -18.35 -17.82 -6.17
N SER A 176 -17.30 -17.00 -6.13
CA SER A 176 -16.41 -16.68 -7.25
C SER A 176 -14.96 -17.10 -7.00
N MET A 177 -14.75 -18.27 -6.37
CA MET A 177 -13.47 -19.00 -6.46
C MET A 177 -13.15 -19.48 -7.89
N LEU A 178 -14.00 -19.16 -8.88
CA LEU A 178 -13.72 -19.28 -10.31
C LEU A 178 -13.08 -18.01 -10.92
N LEU A 179 -13.11 -16.86 -10.23
CA LEU A 179 -12.47 -15.61 -10.66
C LEU A 179 -11.07 -15.43 -10.06
N GLN A 180 -10.37 -16.52 -9.80
CA GLN A 180 -8.91 -16.52 -9.62
C GLN A 180 -8.17 -16.01 -10.89
N ASN A 181 -8.90 -15.62 -11.94
CA ASN A 181 -8.43 -14.94 -13.14
C ASN A 181 -8.91 -13.48 -13.33
N TYR A 182 -9.75 -12.89 -12.47
CA TYR A 182 -10.35 -11.56 -12.77
C TYR A 182 -9.59 -10.34 -12.22
N SER A 183 -8.36 -10.54 -11.74
CA SER A 183 -7.43 -9.44 -11.46
C SER A 183 -6.05 -9.64 -12.13
N LEU A 184 -6.01 -10.47 -13.18
CA LEU A 184 -4.93 -10.45 -14.17
C LEU A 184 -5.34 -9.68 -15.45
N GLU A 185 -6.62 -9.33 -15.62
CA GLU A 185 -7.12 -8.59 -16.80
C GLU A 185 -7.20 -7.06 -16.63
N LYS A 186 -6.40 -6.50 -15.72
CA LYS A 186 -6.02 -5.08 -15.77
C LYS A 186 -4.50 -4.87 -15.81
N GLU A 187 -3.74 -5.94 -16.05
CA GLU A 187 -2.30 -5.90 -16.33
C GLU A 187 -2.02 -6.12 -17.83
N GLU A 188 -2.69 -5.39 -18.72
CA GLU A 188 -2.27 -5.31 -20.12
C GLU A 188 -1.97 -3.86 -20.47
N LYS A 189 -0.77 -3.40 -20.09
CA LYS A 189 0.02 -2.34 -20.75
C LYS A 189 1.32 -1.92 -20.04
N HIS A 190 1.72 -2.57 -18.96
CA HIS A 190 3.04 -2.26 -18.38
C HIS A 190 4.12 -2.99 -19.19
N SER A 191 5.16 -2.26 -19.60
CA SER A 191 6.33 -2.89 -20.21
C SER A 191 7.01 -3.80 -19.18
N LEU A 192 7.71 -4.85 -19.62
CA LEU A 192 8.50 -5.73 -18.75
C LEU A 192 9.39 -4.93 -17.78
N ARG A 193 9.94 -3.81 -18.27
CA ARG A 193 10.73 -2.86 -17.50
C ARG A 193 9.97 -2.27 -16.32
N GLU A 194 8.73 -1.82 -16.51
CA GLU A 194 7.94 -1.20 -15.43
C GLU A 194 7.58 -2.22 -14.34
N VAL A 195 7.21 -3.44 -14.74
CA VAL A 195 6.92 -4.52 -13.79
C VAL A 195 8.18 -4.85 -12.96
N LEU A 196 9.31 -5.01 -13.64
CA LEU A 196 10.58 -5.35 -13.00
C LEU A 196 11.08 -4.22 -12.09
N LYS A 197 11.00 -2.96 -12.54
CA LYS A 197 11.31 -1.77 -11.75
C LYS A 197 10.55 -1.74 -10.44
N LYS A 198 9.22 -1.92 -10.50
CA LYS A 198 8.39 -1.96 -9.30
C LYS A 198 8.81 -3.09 -8.35
N ARG A 199 9.11 -4.28 -8.88
CA ARG A 199 9.58 -5.40 -8.05
C ARG A 199 10.92 -5.10 -7.38
N LEU A 200 11.89 -4.54 -8.10
CA LEU A 200 13.21 -4.20 -7.55
C LEU A 200 13.11 -3.09 -6.49
N LEU A 201 12.26 -2.08 -6.71
CA LEU A 201 11.97 -1.07 -5.68
C LEU A 201 11.38 -1.70 -4.41
N ALA A 202 10.50 -2.68 -4.55
CA ALA A 202 9.94 -3.42 -3.41
C ALA A 202 11.01 -4.25 -2.69
N VAL A 203 11.88 -4.95 -3.43
CA VAL A 203 13.02 -5.67 -2.83
C VAL A 203 13.89 -4.71 -2.02
N ALA A 204 14.30 -3.59 -2.62
CA ALA A 204 15.14 -2.60 -1.96
C ALA A 204 14.48 -2.01 -0.69
N ALA A 205 13.17 -1.76 -0.73
CA ALA A 205 12.43 -1.31 0.44
C ALA A 205 12.36 -2.39 1.54
N ILE A 206 12.10 -3.64 1.17
CA ILE A 206 12.07 -4.77 2.12
C ILE A 206 13.45 -4.97 2.77
N GLU A 207 14.53 -4.96 2.00
CA GLU A 207 15.89 -5.10 2.53
C GLU A 207 16.25 -3.97 3.50
N LYS A 208 15.89 -2.73 3.15
CA LYS A 208 16.26 -1.55 3.92
C LYS A 208 15.44 -1.38 5.21
N TYR A 209 14.14 -1.66 5.17
CA TYR A 209 13.21 -1.32 6.24
C TYR A 209 12.56 -2.53 6.90
N GLY A 210 12.50 -3.66 6.21
CA GLY A 210 11.80 -4.86 6.66
C GLY A 210 12.42 -5.53 7.88
N THR A 211 13.66 -5.18 8.25
CA THR A 211 14.42 -5.72 9.41
C THR A 211 14.29 -4.90 10.69
N ASN A 212 13.86 -3.63 10.60
CA ASN A 212 13.95 -2.65 11.68
C ASN A 212 12.72 -2.61 12.60
N THR A 213 11.65 -3.31 12.21
CA THR A 213 10.47 -3.44 13.06
C THR A 213 10.58 -4.69 13.92
N ASN A 214 9.96 -4.70 15.11
CA ASN A 214 9.76 -5.90 15.96
C ASN A 214 8.81 -6.92 15.26
N CYS A 215 9.06 -7.21 14.00
CA CYS A 215 8.55 -8.32 13.21
C CYS A 215 9.45 -9.58 13.38
N PHE A 216 10.51 -9.51 14.21
CA PHE A 216 11.47 -10.57 14.52
C PHE A 216 11.54 -10.81 16.04
#